data_AF-A0A9K3E6A6-F1
#
_entry.id   AF-A0A9K3E6A6-F1
#
_cell.length_a   1.000
_cell.length_b   1.000
_cell.length_c   1.000
_cell.angle_alpha   90.00
_cell.angle_beta   90.00
_cell.angle_gamma   90.00
#
_symmetry.space_group_name_H-M   'P 1'
#
loop_
_entity.id
_entity.type
_entity.pdbx_description
1 polymer ?
#
loop_
_entity_poly.entity_id
_entity_poly.type
_entity_poly.pdbx_seq_one_letter_code
_entity_poly.pdbx_strand_id
1 'polypeptide(L)'
;MVTDACFILEFIHEISAGSTLPLQDQYIPYDLVLLENQIPFFVLKGLYECVIYKFGKTQPLAEFIQPLLKYANLFKRKLKVCGSSLYANLDHILGLLHHCYQSKNDISSGFPSSTIHSAVELDRVGVNFMPNQDAKWPMAMEVKFIRSRLFWFLFKPTLTMPTLRINDFTE
;
A
#
# COMPACT_ATOMS: atom_id res chain seq x y z
N MET A 1 -11.07 -18.67 9.96
CA MET A 1 -10.07 -17.77 10.57
C MET A 1 -8.73 -18.44 10.85
N VAL A 2 -8.65 -19.51 11.67
CA VAL A 2 -7.35 -20.17 11.94
C VAL A 2 -6.79 -20.87 10.70
N THR A 3 -7.63 -21.59 9.96
CA THR A 3 -7.24 -22.23 8.68
C THR A 3 -6.71 -21.20 7.69
N ASP A 4 -7.43 -20.09 7.54
CA ASP A 4 -7.06 -18.99 6.63
C ASP A 4 -5.74 -18.36 7.06
N ALA A 5 -5.52 -18.17 8.37
CA ALA A 5 -4.26 -17.65 8.89
C ALA A 5 -3.09 -18.62 8.67
N CYS A 6 -3.30 -19.94 8.86
CA CYS A 6 -2.30 -20.95 8.53
C CYS A 6 -1.96 -20.92 7.04
N PHE A 7 -2.97 -20.85 6.17
CA PHE A 7 -2.79 -20.72 4.72
C PHE A 7 -1.96 -19.48 4.37
N ILE A 8 -2.28 -18.31 4.95
CA ILE A 8 -1.51 -17.08 4.74
C ILE A 8 -0.05 -17.27 5.15
N LEU A 9 0.22 -17.86 6.32
CA LEU A 9 1.59 -18.06 6.80
C LEU A 9 2.40 -19.00 5.91
N GLU A 10 1.78 -20.10 5.48
CA GLU A 10 2.39 -21.06 4.56
C GLU A 10 2.63 -20.44 3.18
N PHE A 11 1.65 -19.71 2.65
CA PHE A 11 1.76 -18.99 1.38
C PHE A 11 2.91 -17.96 1.39
N ILE A 12 3.05 -17.21 2.48
CA ILE A 12 4.19 -16.29 2.67
C ILE A 12 5.52 -17.04 2.71
N HIS A 13 5.56 -18.21 3.36
CA HIS A 13 6.75 -19.05 3.42
C HIS A 13 7.18 -19.49 2.02
N GLU A 14 6.24 -19.99 1.22
CA GLU A 14 6.46 -20.41 -0.17
C GLU A 14 6.97 -19.27 -1.05
N ILE A 15 6.30 -18.11 -1.02
CA ILE A 15 6.77 -16.93 -1.74
C ILE A 15 8.20 -16.56 -1.33
N SER A 16 8.52 -16.65 -0.04
CA SER A 16 9.86 -16.34 0.46
C SER A 16 10.93 -17.34 0.01
N ALA A 17 10.55 -18.60 -0.22
CA ALA A 17 11.43 -19.66 -0.67
C ALA A 17 11.80 -19.53 -2.17
N GLY A 18 11.16 -18.60 -2.88
CA GLY A 18 11.39 -18.37 -4.31
C GLY A 18 10.45 -19.14 -5.23
N SER A 19 9.41 -19.76 -4.67
CA SER A 19 8.34 -20.40 -5.44
C SER A 19 7.69 -19.34 -6.35
N THR A 20 7.81 -19.49 -7.66
CA THR A 20 7.13 -18.63 -8.63
C THR A 20 5.65 -18.96 -8.61
N LEU A 21 4.80 -18.00 -8.27
CA LEU A 21 3.36 -18.17 -8.38
C LEU A 21 2.98 -18.41 -9.86
N PRO A 22 2.25 -19.48 -10.18
CA PRO A 22 1.59 -19.63 -11.47
C PRO A 22 0.83 -18.36 -11.85
N LEU A 23 0.66 -18.09 -13.15
CA LEU A 23 -0.11 -16.91 -13.62
C LEU A 23 -1.53 -16.88 -13.03
N GLN A 24 -2.12 -18.05 -12.84
CA GLN A 24 -3.43 -18.23 -12.20
C GLN A 24 -3.41 -17.88 -10.71
N ASP A 25 -2.27 -17.87 -10.04
CA ASP A 25 -2.21 -17.62 -8.59
C ASP A 25 -1.80 -16.17 -8.26
N GLN A 26 -1.67 -15.31 -9.29
CA GLN A 26 -1.25 -13.92 -9.10
C GLN A 26 -2.31 -13.04 -8.43
N TYR A 27 -3.59 -13.47 -8.39
CA TYR A 27 -4.64 -12.79 -7.63
C TYR A 27 -4.59 -13.09 -6.13
N ILE A 28 -4.03 -14.23 -5.72
CA ILE A 28 -4.03 -14.68 -4.32
C ILE A 28 -3.44 -13.62 -3.37
N PRO A 29 -2.27 -13.00 -3.64
CA PRO A 29 -1.75 -11.94 -2.78
C PRO A 29 -2.71 -10.76 -2.59
N TYR A 30 -3.48 -10.41 -3.61
CA TYR A 30 -4.46 -9.33 -3.54
C TYR A 30 -5.66 -9.76 -2.71
N ASP A 31 -6.20 -10.95 -2.91
CA ASP A 31 -7.33 -11.48 -2.12
C ASP A 31 -6.97 -11.67 -0.64
N LEU A 32 -5.73 -12.04 -0.34
CA LEU A 32 -5.23 -12.18 1.03
C LEU A 32 -5.06 -10.84 1.76
N VAL A 33 -4.77 -9.76 1.01
CA VAL A 33 -4.53 -8.43 1.58
C VAL A 33 -5.78 -7.56 1.53
N LEU A 34 -6.65 -7.71 0.53
CA LEU A 34 -7.85 -6.90 0.33
C LEU A 34 -9.05 -7.46 1.15
N LEU A 35 -10.17 -6.71 1.08
CA LEU A 35 -11.25 -6.62 2.10
C LEU A 35 -11.91 -7.93 2.57
N GLU A 36 -11.70 -9.06 1.90
CA GLU A 36 -12.35 -10.33 2.23
C GLU A 36 -11.61 -11.13 3.31
N ASN A 37 -10.32 -10.87 3.54
CA ASN A 37 -9.50 -11.64 4.49
C ASN A 37 -9.13 -10.86 5.77
N GLN A 38 -10.11 -10.21 6.40
CA GLN A 38 -9.93 -9.42 7.62
C GLN A 38 -9.62 -10.28 8.87
N ILE A 39 -8.60 -11.13 8.78
CA ILE A 39 -8.02 -11.84 9.91
C ILE A 39 -7.36 -10.77 10.81
N PRO A 40 -7.77 -10.68 12.08
CA PRO A 40 -7.14 -9.78 13.01
C PRO A 40 -5.65 -10.08 13.14
N PHE A 41 -4.80 -9.05 13.12
CA PHE A 41 -3.35 -9.22 13.12
C PHE A 41 -2.85 -10.00 14.35
N PHE A 42 -3.54 -9.88 15.49
CA PHE A 42 -3.20 -10.63 16.70
C PHE A 42 -3.37 -12.15 16.53
N VAL A 43 -4.32 -12.61 15.72
CA VAL A 43 -4.53 -14.04 15.43
C VAL A 43 -3.36 -14.55 14.61
N LEU A 44 -2.98 -13.79 13.58
CA LEU A 44 -1.83 -14.10 12.73
C LEU A 44 -0.53 -14.14 13.55
N LYS A 45 -0.36 -13.19 14.48
CA LYS A 45 0.78 -13.13 15.41
C LYS A 45 0.82 -14.35 16.33
N GLY A 46 -0.29 -14.68 17.00
CA GLY A 46 -0.35 -15.83 17.90
C GLY A 46 -0.03 -17.15 17.19
N LEU A 47 -0.60 -17.36 15.99
CA LEU A 47 -0.32 -18.55 15.20
C LEU A 47 1.13 -18.59 14.70
N TYR A 48 1.64 -17.45 14.20
CA TYR A 48 3.02 -17.34 13.75
C TYR A 48 4.01 -17.71 14.86
N GLU A 49 3.82 -17.19 16.07
CA GLU A 49 4.67 -17.51 17.23
C GLU A 49 4.65 -19.01 17.57
N CYS A 50 3.54 -19.72 17.32
CA CYS A 50 3.46 -21.18 17.48
C CYS A 50 4.18 -21.97 16.39
N VAL A 51 4.23 -21.46 15.15
CA VAL A 51 4.74 -22.22 13.98
C VAL A 51 6.08 -21.71 13.45
N ILE A 52 6.61 -20.61 13.97
CA ILE A 52 7.80 -19.91 13.46
C ILE A 52 9.01 -20.85 13.27
N TYR A 53 9.23 -21.76 14.23
CA TYR A 53 10.33 -22.73 14.18
C TYR A 53 10.20 -23.73 13.04
N LYS A 54 8.98 -24.06 12.60
CA LYS A 54 8.74 -24.94 11.45
C LYS A 54 9.21 -24.31 10.14
N PHE A 55 9.22 -22.98 10.07
CA PHE A 55 9.70 -22.26 8.90
C PHE A 55 11.23 -22.06 8.89
N GLY A 56 11.96 -22.51 9.92
CA GLY A 56 13.40 -22.30 10.04
C GLY A 56 13.81 -20.82 10.14
N LYS A 57 12.86 -19.93 10.47
CA LYS A 57 13.08 -18.48 10.58
C LYS A 57 12.93 -18.04 12.03
N THR A 58 13.55 -16.94 12.41
CA THR A 58 13.42 -16.33 13.75
C THR A 58 13.07 -14.85 13.69
N GLN A 59 12.65 -14.38 12.51
CA GLN A 59 12.34 -12.97 12.27
C GLN A 59 10.95 -12.58 12.82
N PRO A 60 10.72 -11.32 13.19
CA PRO A 60 9.41 -10.84 13.58
C PRO A 60 8.34 -11.03 12.48
N LEU A 61 7.07 -11.21 12.84
CA LEU A 61 5.96 -11.40 11.88
C LEU A 61 5.92 -10.28 10.82
N ALA A 62 6.17 -9.07 11.26
CA ALA A 62 6.49 -7.89 10.47
C ALA A 62 7.35 -8.15 9.22
N GLU A 63 8.52 -8.73 9.44
CA GLU A 63 9.52 -9.02 8.43
C GLU A 63 9.11 -10.23 7.62
N PHE A 64 8.45 -11.19 8.28
CA PHE A 64 7.88 -12.36 7.63
C PHE A 64 6.84 -12.02 6.57
N ILE A 65 5.93 -11.08 6.83
CA ILE A 65 4.85 -10.68 5.89
C ILE A 65 5.37 -9.82 4.73
N GLN A 66 6.57 -9.24 4.80
CA GLN A 66 7.08 -8.34 3.75
C GLN A 66 7.01 -8.86 2.30
N PRO A 67 7.28 -10.14 2.01
CA PRO A 67 7.16 -10.67 0.66
C PRO A 67 5.74 -10.53 0.12
N LEU A 68 4.73 -10.86 0.91
CA LEU A 68 3.32 -10.67 0.55
C LEU A 68 3.00 -9.20 0.26
N LEU A 69 3.46 -8.28 1.11
CA LEU A 69 3.25 -6.83 0.89
C LEU A 69 3.91 -6.33 -0.39
N LYS A 70 5.11 -6.85 -0.72
CA LYS A 70 5.82 -6.49 -1.96
C LYS A 70 5.07 -7.00 -3.19
N TYR A 71 4.45 -8.17 -3.12
CA TYR A 71 3.59 -8.71 -4.17
C TYR A 71 2.31 -7.87 -4.34
N ALA A 72 1.60 -7.60 -3.24
CA ALA A 72 0.37 -6.81 -3.23
C ALA A 72 0.62 -5.29 -3.44
N ASN A 73 1.86 -4.86 -3.72
CA ASN A 73 2.17 -3.46 -3.83
C ASN A 73 1.58 -2.82 -5.10
N LEU A 74 0.58 -1.96 -4.91
CA LEU A 74 -0.16 -1.30 -5.99
C LEU A 74 0.64 -0.18 -6.68
N PHE A 75 1.63 0.42 -6.02
CA PHE A 75 2.36 1.56 -6.58
C PHE A 75 3.67 1.13 -7.23
N LYS A 76 4.07 1.83 -8.31
CA LYS A 76 5.38 1.60 -8.95
C LYS A 76 6.54 1.75 -7.97
N ARG A 77 6.39 2.61 -6.97
CA ARG A 77 7.39 2.86 -5.93
C ARG A 77 7.53 1.65 -5.00
N LYS A 78 8.78 1.34 -4.62
CA LYS A 78 9.07 0.30 -3.63
C LYS A 78 8.55 0.71 -2.25
N LEU A 79 7.94 -0.27 -1.56
CA LEU A 79 7.60 -0.15 -0.15
C LEU A 79 8.86 0.06 0.70
N LYS A 80 8.80 0.98 1.66
CA LYS A 80 9.81 1.05 2.72
C LYS A 80 9.48 -0.03 3.74
N VAL A 81 10.50 -0.71 4.25
CA VAL A 81 10.35 -1.66 5.35
C VAL A 81 9.74 -0.94 6.56
N CYS A 82 8.58 -1.40 7.01
CA CYS A 82 7.93 -0.92 8.21
C CYS A 82 8.67 -1.45 9.45
N GLY A 83 9.22 -0.54 10.26
CA GLY A 83 10.02 -0.89 11.45
C GLY A 83 9.21 -1.48 12.60
N SER A 84 9.88 -2.22 13.49
CA SER A 84 9.30 -3.07 14.55
C SER A 84 8.44 -2.35 15.60
N SER A 85 8.47 -1.02 15.69
CA SER A 85 7.63 -0.25 16.62
C SER A 85 6.19 -0.06 16.15
N LEU A 86 5.88 -0.39 14.88
CA LEU A 86 4.60 -0.12 14.24
C LEU A 86 3.56 -1.22 14.50
N TYR A 87 3.97 -2.33 15.10
CA TYR A 87 3.16 -3.54 15.24
C TYR A 87 2.28 -3.59 16.49
N ALA A 88 2.32 -2.57 17.34
CA ALA A 88 1.56 -2.54 18.60
C ALA A 88 0.05 -2.27 18.37
N ASN A 89 -0.31 -1.57 17.30
CA ASN A 89 -1.69 -1.11 17.02
C ASN A 89 -2.15 -1.46 15.59
N LEU A 90 -1.83 -2.67 15.11
CA LEU A 90 -2.28 -3.10 13.78
C LEU A 90 -3.52 -3.98 13.88
N ASP A 91 -4.55 -3.61 13.14
CA ASP A 91 -5.82 -4.35 13.13
C ASP A 91 -5.76 -5.57 12.19
N HIS A 92 -5.17 -5.42 11.00
CA HIS A 92 -5.10 -6.48 9.96
C HIS A 92 -3.98 -6.20 8.93
N ILE A 93 -3.73 -7.13 8.00
CA ILE A 93 -2.66 -7.04 6.98
C ILE A 93 -2.82 -5.79 6.09
N LEU A 94 -4.04 -5.45 5.67
CA LEU A 94 -4.28 -4.21 4.90
C LEU A 94 -3.86 -2.95 5.67
N GLY A 95 -4.05 -2.93 6.99
CA GLY A 95 -3.63 -1.82 7.85
C GLY A 95 -2.11 -1.68 7.87
N LEU A 96 -1.39 -2.81 7.91
CA LEU A 96 0.07 -2.83 7.76
C LEU A 96 0.51 -2.31 6.39
N LEU A 97 -0.12 -2.75 5.30
CA LEU A 97 0.20 -2.27 3.95
C LEU A 97 -0.04 -0.75 3.85
N HIS A 98 -1.19 -0.29 4.30
CA HIS A 98 -1.57 1.12 4.31
C HIS A 98 -0.56 1.97 5.09
N HIS A 99 -0.12 1.48 6.25
CA HIS A 99 0.91 2.15 7.04
C HIS A 99 2.25 2.27 6.28
N CYS A 100 2.63 1.25 5.50
CA CYS A 100 3.83 1.33 4.65
C CYS A 100 3.70 2.31 3.47
N TYR A 101 2.48 2.78 3.16
CA TYR A 101 2.22 3.84 2.18
C TYR A 101 2.17 5.25 2.78
N GLN A 102 1.94 5.37 4.07
CA GLN A 102 1.77 6.65 4.74
C GLN A 102 3.08 7.44 4.86
N SER A 103 2.92 8.75 5.03
CA SER A 103 4.01 9.64 5.44
C SER A 103 4.44 9.33 6.88
N LYS A 104 5.74 9.45 7.17
CA LYS A 104 6.25 9.40 8.55
C LYS A 104 5.99 10.68 9.34
N ASN A 105 5.62 11.76 8.66
CA ASN A 105 5.28 13.03 9.28
C ASN A 105 3.77 13.09 9.47
N ASP A 106 3.33 13.54 10.65
CA ASP A 106 1.95 13.87 10.91
C ASP A 106 1.51 14.98 9.96
N ILE A 107 0.71 14.62 8.97
CA ILE A 107 -0.01 15.58 8.15
C ILE A 107 -1.22 15.97 8.99
N SER A 108 -1.34 17.25 9.31
CA SER A 108 -2.55 17.78 9.96
C SER A 108 -3.75 17.39 9.12
N SER A 109 -4.58 16.48 9.64
CA SER A 109 -5.81 16.04 9.01
C SER A 109 -6.90 17.06 9.33
N GLY A 110 -7.12 17.98 8.39
CA GLY A 110 -8.32 18.82 8.39
C GLY A 110 -9.39 18.18 7.51
N PHE A 111 -10.63 18.13 7.97
CA PHE A 111 -11.74 17.92 7.05
C PHE A 111 -11.80 19.10 6.08
N PRO A 112 -11.83 18.87 4.76
CA PRO A 112 -11.98 19.96 3.82
C PRO A 112 -13.32 20.65 4.10
N SER A 113 -13.29 21.98 4.21
CA SER A 113 -14.50 22.80 4.35
C SER A 113 -15.29 22.91 3.05
N SER A 114 -14.75 22.39 1.94
CA SER A 114 -15.32 22.45 0.60
C SER A 114 -15.50 21.06 -0.01
N THR A 115 -16.39 20.98 -1.01
CA THR A 115 -16.59 19.77 -1.81
C THR A 115 -15.28 19.32 -2.48
N ILE A 116 -15.01 18.02 -2.43
CA ILE A 116 -13.91 17.39 -3.15
C ILE A 116 -14.39 17.16 -4.59
N HIS A 117 -13.70 17.76 -5.57
CA HIS A 117 -14.01 17.58 -6.98
C HIS A 117 -13.48 16.25 -7.51
N SER A 118 -14.23 15.63 -8.42
CA SER A 118 -13.78 14.41 -9.09
C SER A 118 -12.60 14.68 -10.02
N ALA A 119 -11.80 13.66 -10.32
CA ALA A 119 -10.70 13.78 -11.29
C ALA A 119 -11.20 14.26 -12.66
N VAL A 120 -12.41 13.85 -13.06
CA VAL A 120 -13.04 14.26 -14.31
C VAL A 120 -13.43 15.75 -14.30
N GLU A 121 -13.94 16.26 -13.17
CA GLU A 121 -14.24 17.69 -13.04
C GLU A 121 -12.97 18.54 -13.07
N LEU A 122 -11.92 18.10 -12.38
CA LEU A 122 -10.61 18.75 -12.38
C LEU A 122 -9.99 18.78 -13.79
N ASP A 123 -10.08 17.67 -14.53
CA ASP A 123 -9.65 17.61 -15.94
C ASP A 123 -10.40 18.61 -16.83
N ARG A 124 -11.74 18.65 -16.69
CA ARG A 124 -12.62 19.56 -17.46
C ARG A 124 -12.29 21.04 -17.24
N VAL A 125 -11.88 21.42 -16.04
CA VAL A 125 -11.46 22.80 -15.74
C VAL A 125 -9.98 23.07 -16.05
N GLY A 126 -9.28 22.10 -16.64
CA GLY A 126 -7.94 22.25 -17.16
C GLY A 126 -6.81 21.97 -16.15
N VAL A 127 -7.06 21.20 -15.10
CA VAL A 127 -5.99 20.68 -14.22
C VAL A 127 -5.22 19.60 -14.96
N ASN A 128 -3.90 19.73 -15.04
CA ASN A 128 -3.05 18.69 -15.61
C ASN A 128 -2.74 17.61 -14.56
N PHE A 129 -2.78 16.34 -14.95
CA PHE A 129 -2.35 15.23 -14.10
C PHE A 129 -0.98 14.71 -14.53
N MET A 130 -0.07 14.56 -13.57
CA MET A 130 1.29 14.07 -13.84
C MET A 130 1.74 13.05 -12.79
N PRO A 131 2.64 12.12 -13.14
CA PRO A 131 3.25 11.23 -12.15
C PRO A 131 4.15 12.02 -11.20
N ASN A 132 4.06 11.72 -9.90
CA ASN A 132 4.93 12.31 -8.88
C ASN A 132 6.27 11.57 -8.80
N GLN A 133 7.27 12.04 -9.55
CA GLN A 133 8.61 11.41 -9.59
C GLN A 133 9.41 11.63 -8.30
N ASP A 134 9.26 12.81 -7.68
CA ASP A 134 10.02 13.24 -6.49
C ASP A 134 9.27 13.01 -5.17
N ALA A 135 8.25 12.14 -5.20
CA ALA A 135 7.41 11.84 -4.04
C ALA A 135 8.24 11.49 -2.79
N LYS A 136 7.82 11.94 -1.60
CA LYS A 136 8.49 11.61 -0.33
C LYS A 136 8.05 10.25 0.23
N TRP A 137 6.84 9.82 -0.10
CA TRP A 137 6.22 8.55 0.29
C TRP A 137 5.35 7.98 -0.85
N PRO A 138 4.98 6.68 -0.82
CA PRO A 138 4.30 6.02 -1.95
C PRO A 138 2.99 6.65 -2.41
N MET A 139 2.19 7.21 -1.50
CA MET A 139 0.91 7.88 -1.82
C MET A 139 0.99 9.40 -1.93
N ALA A 140 2.19 9.97 -2.12
CA ALA A 140 2.34 11.43 -2.12
C ALA A 140 1.66 12.07 -3.35
N MET A 141 0.72 12.97 -3.07
CA MET A 141 0.10 13.85 -4.06
C MET A 141 0.49 15.30 -3.76
N GLU A 142 0.67 16.11 -4.80
CA GLU A 142 1.02 17.52 -4.65
C GLU A 142 0.35 18.35 -5.73
N VAL A 143 -0.20 19.51 -5.36
CA VAL A 143 -0.70 20.49 -6.34
C VAL A 143 0.38 21.54 -6.57
N LYS A 144 0.84 21.66 -7.81
CA LYS A 144 1.81 22.67 -8.24
C LYS A 144 1.07 23.81 -8.93
N PHE A 145 1.22 25.02 -8.38
CA PHE A 145 0.73 26.27 -8.97
C PHE A 145 1.90 27.11 -9.45
N ILE A 146 1.83 27.63 -10.67
CA ILE A 146 2.80 28.62 -11.15
C ILE A 146 2.36 29.99 -10.65
N ARG A 147 3.08 30.52 -9.64
CA ARG A 147 2.80 31.81 -8.97
C ARG A 147 3.21 33.04 -9.80
N SER A 148 3.08 33.00 -11.13
CA SER A 148 3.33 34.20 -11.93
C SER A 148 2.07 35.05 -12.03
N ARG A 149 2.06 36.21 -11.36
CA ARG A 149 0.92 37.16 -11.39
C ARG A 149 0.62 37.73 -12.78
N LEU A 150 1.59 37.71 -13.70
CA LEU A 150 1.49 38.30 -15.04
C LEU A 150 0.93 37.32 -16.09
N PHE A 151 0.97 36.01 -15.83
CA PHE A 151 0.63 34.98 -16.82
C PHE A 151 -0.24 33.86 -16.25
N TRP A 152 -1.01 34.13 -15.19
CA TRP A 152 -1.77 33.09 -14.50
C TRP A 152 -2.78 32.36 -15.41
N PHE A 153 -3.26 33.03 -16.48
CA PHE A 153 -4.12 32.45 -17.51
C PHE A 153 -3.41 31.52 -18.50
N LEU A 154 -2.08 31.56 -18.59
CA LEU A 154 -1.28 30.69 -19.48
C LEU A 154 -0.81 29.41 -18.80
N PHE A 155 -0.90 29.33 -17.47
CA PHE A 155 -0.34 28.23 -16.70
C PHE A 155 -1.43 27.43 -16.00
N LYS A 156 -1.67 26.23 -16.53
CA LYS A 156 -2.57 25.25 -15.94
C LYS A 156 -1.99 24.71 -14.63
N PRO A 157 -2.79 24.60 -13.54
CA PRO A 157 -2.34 23.92 -12.34
C PRO A 157 -2.08 22.44 -12.64
N THR A 158 -1.10 21.86 -11.95
CA THR A 158 -0.75 20.45 -12.12
C THR A 158 -0.94 19.70 -10.80
N LEU A 159 -1.79 18.68 -10.79
CA LEU A 159 -1.85 17.69 -9.72
C LEU A 159 -0.87 16.55 -10.03
N THR A 160 0.15 16.38 -9.20
CA THR A 160 1.02 15.21 -9.26
C THR A 160 0.47 14.10 -8.37
N MET A 161 0.51 12.86 -8.85
CA MET A 161 -0.05 11.70 -8.16
C MET A 161 0.84 10.47 -8.26
N PRO A 162 0.72 9.49 -7.34
CA PRO A 162 1.49 8.28 -7.41
C PRO A 162 1.08 7.42 -8.62
N THR A 163 2.05 6.76 -9.24
CA THR A 163 1.76 5.87 -10.37
C THR A 163 1.37 4.49 -9.87
N LEU A 164 0.15 4.10 -10.19
CA LEU A 164 -0.38 2.75 -9.96
C LEU A 164 0.19 1.76 -10.98
N ARG A 165 0.32 0.50 -10.57
CA ARG A 165 0.55 -0.64 -11.45
C ARG A 165 -0.82 -1.19 -11.81
N ILE A 166 -1.17 -1.07 -13.08
CA ILE A 166 -2.37 -1.72 -13.63
C ILE A 166 -1.89 -3.03 -14.22
N ASN A 167 -2.40 -4.13 -13.67
CA ASN A 167 -2.22 -5.48 -14.18
C ASN A 167 -3.60 -6.06 -14.51
N ASP A 168 -3.65 -7.16 -15.25
CA ASP A 168 -4.91 -7.82 -15.61
C ASP A 168 -5.75 -8.24 -14.38
N PHE A 169 -5.12 -8.35 -13.21
CA PHE A 169 -5.76 -8.68 -11.92
C PHE A 169 -6.22 -7.45 -11.11
N THR A 170 -6.10 -6.24 -11.67
CA THR A 170 -6.55 -4.98 -11.04
C THR A 170 -7.85 -4.42 -11.64
N GLU A 171 -8.45 -5.16 -12.56
CA GLU A 171 -9.75 -4.90 -13.18
C GLU A 171 -10.86 -5.71 -12.47
#